data_AF-A0A540WUT9-F1
#
_entry.id   AF-A0A540WUT9-F1
#
_cell.length_a   1.000
_cell.length_b   1.000
_cell.length_c   1.000
_cell.angle_alpha   90.00
_cell.angle_beta   90.00
_cell.angle_gamma   90.00
#
_symmetry.space_group_name_H-M   'P 1'
#
loop_
_entity.id
_entity.type
_entity.pdbx_description
1 polymer ?
#
loop_
_entity_poly.entity_id
_entity_poly.type
_entity_poly.pdbx_seq_one_letter_code
_entity_poly.pdbx_strand_id
1 'polypeptide(L)'
;MCRMMMVVSVALFVGMTACGGMEHEESSAQVAEELGQSEALLWTGFTSEEHPPLQCDLVQLINGFECSGSKCDNIRVNCTNAGVAHGASYFTSQFSEEATSYRYCGANEWVTGVACYGNYCDNVALECTAIAGRSVGSCTWSAWYTDGSGAWQAPAGNYVRGAQCRGSNCDDMRFYYCSLL
;
A
#
# COMPACT_ATOMS: atom_id res chain seq x y z
N MET A 1 17.25 -62.81 19.23
CA MET A 1 16.72 -63.07 17.88
C MET A 1 17.20 -61.97 16.94
N CYS A 2 17.67 -62.35 15.73
CA CYS A 2 18.32 -61.55 14.66
C CYS A 2 19.56 -60.71 15.07
N ARG A 3 20.76 -61.30 15.20
CA ARG A 3 21.81 -61.61 14.19
C ARG A 3 22.53 -60.38 13.58
N MET A 4 23.78 -60.25 14.00
CA MET A 4 24.84 -59.31 13.61
C MET A 4 25.41 -59.62 12.21
N MET A 5 25.73 -58.60 11.42
CA MET A 5 26.75 -58.68 10.37
C MET A 5 27.62 -57.41 10.41
N MET A 6 28.86 -57.57 10.87
CA MET A 6 29.99 -56.73 10.52
C MET A 6 30.63 -57.28 9.24
N VAL A 7 31.02 -56.39 8.31
CA VAL A 7 32.13 -56.56 7.35
C VAL A 7 32.72 -55.16 7.20
N VAL A 8 33.82 -54.78 7.88
CA VAL A 8 35.25 -55.05 7.63
C VAL A 8 35.78 -54.40 6.34
N SER A 9 36.74 -53.49 6.54
CA SER A 9 37.85 -53.06 5.64
C SER A 9 37.52 -52.04 4.53
N VAL A 10 38.31 -51.00 4.26
CA VAL A 10 39.72 -50.69 4.55
C VAL A 10 39.84 -49.19 4.83
N ALA A 11 40.56 -48.81 5.89
CA ALA A 11 41.04 -47.45 6.09
C ALA A 11 42.33 -47.24 5.28
N LEU A 12 42.40 -46.17 4.49
CA LEU A 12 43.66 -45.60 4.03
C LEU A 12 43.79 -44.23 4.69
N PHE A 13 44.41 -44.23 5.86
CA PHE A 13 44.93 -43.02 6.49
C PHE A 13 46.21 -42.63 5.76
N VAL A 14 46.18 -41.51 5.06
CA VAL A 14 47.37 -40.68 4.88
C VAL A 14 47.08 -39.40 5.65
N GLY A 15 47.74 -39.26 6.78
CA GLY A 15 47.68 -38.03 7.56
C GLY A 15 48.43 -36.91 6.85
N MET A 16 47.97 -35.68 7.07
CA MET A 16 48.81 -34.50 7.35
C MET A 16 47.91 -33.30 7.71
N THR A 17 48.16 -32.76 8.90
CA THR A 17 48.21 -31.34 9.28
C THR A 17 47.04 -30.39 8.91
N ALA A 18 46.37 -29.93 9.97
CA ALA A 18 45.60 -28.69 10.17
C ALA A 18 45.68 -27.55 9.12
N CYS A 19 44.53 -27.07 8.64
CA CYS A 19 43.86 -25.79 9.00
C CYS A 19 42.65 -25.59 8.06
N GLY A 20 41.52 -25.11 8.59
CA GLY A 20 40.20 -25.16 7.96
C GLY A 20 40.03 -24.39 6.64
N GLY A 21 39.18 -24.94 5.79
CA GLY A 21 38.57 -24.30 4.63
C GLY A 21 37.37 -25.15 4.22
N MET A 22 36.17 -24.77 4.67
CA MET A 22 34.92 -25.36 4.18
C MET A 22 34.60 -24.70 2.84
N GLU A 23 34.80 -25.43 1.76
CA GLU A 23 34.20 -25.11 0.47
C GLU A 23 32.72 -25.49 0.56
N HIS A 24 31.87 -24.49 0.73
CA HIS A 24 30.44 -24.62 0.53
C HIS A 24 30.16 -24.38 -0.95
N GLU A 25 29.76 -25.44 -1.64
CA GLU A 25 29.09 -25.38 -2.93
C GLU A 25 27.73 -24.69 -2.73
N GLU A 26 27.64 -23.41 -3.08
CA GLU A 26 26.36 -22.69 -3.12
C GLU A 26 25.62 -23.04 -4.42
N SER A 27 24.63 -23.90 -4.25
CA SER A 27 23.61 -24.25 -5.24
C SER A 27 22.77 -23.02 -5.60
N SER A 28 22.85 -22.61 -6.86
CA SER A 28 22.26 -21.43 -7.50
C SER A 28 20.74 -21.50 -7.72
N ALA A 29 20.01 -22.20 -6.84
CA ALA A 29 18.59 -22.50 -7.01
C ALA A 29 17.62 -21.64 -6.16
N GLN A 30 18.08 -20.61 -5.45
CA GLN A 30 17.24 -19.84 -4.52
C GLN A 30 16.74 -18.47 -5.03
N VAL A 31 16.93 -18.12 -6.31
CA VAL A 31 16.49 -16.81 -6.86
C VAL A 31 15.17 -16.85 -7.65
N ALA A 32 14.44 -17.97 -7.66
CA ALA A 32 13.23 -18.13 -8.47
C ALA A 32 11.90 -18.14 -7.67
N GLU A 33 11.91 -17.67 -6.42
CA GLU A 33 10.70 -17.53 -5.59
C GLU A 33 10.44 -16.06 -5.20
N GLU A 34 10.55 -15.12 -6.15
CA GLU A 34 10.23 -13.70 -5.92
C GLU A 34 9.25 -13.12 -6.95
N LEU A 35 8.44 -13.96 -7.60
CA LEU A 35 7.44 -13.51 -8.58
C LEU A 35 6.02 -13.99 -8.26
N GLY A 36 5.70 -14.09 -6.98
CA GLY A 36 4.37 -14.45 -6.47
C GLY A 36 3.68 -13.39 -5.61
N GLN A 37 4.24 -12.18 -5.48
CA GLN A 37 3.79 -11.15 -4.53
C GLN A 37 3.26 -9.86 -5.21
N SER A 38 2.85 -9.92 -6.47
CA SER A 38 2.51 -8.70 -7.24
C SER A 38 1.18 -8.02 -6.89
N GLU A 39 0.29 -8.66 -6.12
CA GLU A 39 -1.03 -8.08 -5.77
C GLU A 39 -1.11 -7.60 -4.30
N ALA A 40 -0.22 -8.07 -3.42
CA ALA A 40 -0.21 -7.72 -1.99
C ALA A 40 0.59 -6.44 -1.69
N LEU A 41 1.45 -5.99 -2.62
CA LEU A 41 2.25 -4.77 -2.47
C LEU A 41 1.50 -3.48 -2.86
N LEU A 42 0.30 -3.60 -3.41
CA LEU A 42 -0.49 -2.44 -3.82
C LEU A 42 -1.24 -1.80 -2.65
N TRP A 43 -1.72 -2.59 -1.70
CA TRP A 43 -2.43 -2.08 -0.53
C TRP A 43 -1.43 -1.74 0.58
N THR A 44 -1.56 -0.54 1.15
CA THR A 44 -0.79 -0.18 2.32
C THR A 44 -1.22 -0.99 3.54
N GLY A 45 -0.44 -0.91 4.62
CA GLY A 45 -0.96 -1.19 5.95
C GLY A 45 -2.12 -0.25 6.31
N PHE A 46 -2.88 -0.61 7.34
CA PHE A 46 -3.89 0.27 7.90
C PHE A 46 -3.24 1.40 8.71
N THR A 47 -3.85 2.58 8.69
CA THR A 47 -3.59 3.72 9.59
C THR A 47 -4.89 4.17 10.25
N SER A 48 -4.75 4.92 11.34
CA SER A 48 -5.81 5.58 12.10
C SER A 48 -5.26 6.91 12.63
N GLU A 49 -6.02 7.64 13.45
CA GLU A 49 -5.53 8.82 14.17
C GLU A 49 -4.39 8.52 15.16
N GLU A 50 -4.15 7.24 15.47
CA GLU A 50 -3.12 6.77 16.39
C GLU A 50 -1.80 6.49 15.68
N HIS A 51 -1.80 6.60 14.35
CA HIS A 51 -0.71 6.20 13.48
C HIS A 51 -0.31 7.32 12.51
N PRO A 52 0.93 7.28 11.97
CA PRO A 52 1.36 8.24 10.97
C PRO A 52 0.49 8.21 9.70
N PRO A 53 0.42 9.33 8.95
CA PRO A 53 -0.24 9.36 7.65
C PRO A 53 0.27 8.28 6.70
N LEU A 54 -0.62 7.77 5.84
CA LEU A 54 -0.25 6.91 4.73
C LEU A 54 0.19 7.76 3.54
N GLN A 55 1.26 7.34 2.88
CA GLN A 55 1.77 7.95 1.66
C GLN A 55 2.22 6.84 0.71
N CYS A 56 1.88 6.98 -0.57
CA CYS A 56 2.36 6.10 -1.62
C CYS A 56 3.80 6.45 -2.01
N ASP A 57 4.53 5.45 -2.49
CA ASP A 57 5.91 5.64 -2.93
C ASP A 57 5.98 6.55 -4.15
N LEU A 58 7.21 6.99 -4.45
CA LEU A 58 7.50 7.74 -5.66
C LEU A 58 6.97 6.99 -6.88
N VAL A 59 6.26 7.69 -7.76
CA VAL A 59 5.59 7.19 -8.98
C VAL A 59 4.23 6.51 -8.81
N GLN A 60 3.75 6.35 -7.58
CA GLN A 60 2.45 5.72 -7.29
C GLN A 60 1.39 6.76 -6.97
N LEU A 61 0.16 6.49 -7.41
CA LEU A 61 -1.02 7.28 -7.08
C LEU A 61 -2.06 6.38 -6.41
N ILE A 62 -2.92 6.98 -5.58
CA ILE A 62 -4.01 6.24 -4.95
C ILE A 62 -5.09 5.95 -5.99
N ASN A 63 -5.46 4.68 -6.14
CA ASN A 63 -6.63 4.27 -6.95
C ASN A 63 -7.66 3.46 -6.18
N GLY A 64 -7.44 3.18 -4.89
CA GLY A 64 -8.36 2.41 -4.09
C GLY A 64 -8.32 2.81 -2.62
N PHE A 65 -9.38 2.43 -1.92
CA PHE A 65 -9.59 2.74 -0.51
C PHE A 65 -10.32 1.58 0.15
N GLU A 66 -9.93 1.28 1.38
CA GLU A 66 -10.61 0.32 2.22
C GLU A 66 -10.53 0.81 3.65
N CYS A 67 -11.56 0.50 4.44
CA CYS A 67 -11.47 0.69 5.86
C CYS A 67 -12.05 -0.48 6.65
N SER A 68 -11.68 -0.51 7.93
CA SER A 68 -12.02 -1.55 8.89
C SER A 68 -12.12 -0.96 10.29
N GLY A 69 -12.58 -1.77 11.24
CA GLY A 69 -12.94 -1.28 12.57
C GLY A 69 -14.30 -0.60 12.55
N SER A 70 -14.86 -0.35 13.73
CA SER A 70 -16.12 0.38 13.80
C SER A 70 -15.92 1.81 13.29
N LYS A 71 -16.87 2.32 12.51
CA LYS A 71 -16.84 3.73 12.04
C LYS A 71 -15.67 4.06 11.12
N CYS A 72 -15.16 3.08 10.38
CA CYS A 72 -14.07 3.32 9.42
C CYS A 72 -12.78 3.85 10.10
N ASP A 73 -12.59 3.50 11.38
CA ASP A 73 -11.48 3.91 12.25
C ASP A 73 -10.10 3.63 11.63
N ASN A 74 -9.96 2.49 10.95
CA ASN A 74 -8.72 2.09 10.33
C ASN A 74 -8.87 2.15 8.81
N ILE A 75 -8.08 2.98 8.14
CA ILE A 75 -8.11 3.12 6.68
C ILE A 75 -6.82 2.59 6.05
N ARG A 76 -6.93 2.06 4.84
CA ARG A 76 -5.79 1.77 3.97
C ARG A 76 -6.10 2.16 2.53
N VAL A 77 -5.05 2.37 1.75
CA VAL A 77 -5.17 2.84 0.37
C VAL A 77 -4.46 1.88 -0.58
N ASN A 78 -4.94 1.83 -1.82
CA ASN A 78 -4.25 1.11 -2.88
C ASN A 78 -3.35 2.08 -3.67
N CYS A 79 -2.05 1.91 -3.51
CA CYS A 79 -1.00 2.63 -4.21
C CYS A 79 -0.63 1.87 -5.49
N THR A 80 -1.04 2.41 -6.64
CA THR A 80 -0.76 1.81 -7.94
C THR A 80 0.29 2.62 -8.68
N ASN A 81 1.28 1.95 -9.26
CA ASN A 81 2.28 2.60 -10.11
C ASN A 81 1.59 3.26 -11.31
N ALA A 82 1.72 4.58 -11.41
CA ALA A 82 1.13 5.38 -12.48
C ALA A 82 2.18 5.88 -13.49
N GLY A 83 3.47 5.52 -13.31
CA GLY A 83 4.56 5.97 -14.17
C GLY A 83 4.68 7.49 -14.22
N VAL A 84 4.59 8.13 -13.06
CA VAL A 84 4.56 9.60 -12.89
C VAL A 84 5.72 10.09 -12.03
N ALA A 85 6.16 11.32 -12.22
CA ALA A 85 7.11 11.96 -11.31
C ALA A 85 6.35 12.86 -10.33
N HIS A 86 6.55 12.62 -9.03
CA HIS A 86 5.99 13.46 -7.97
C HIS A 86 6.79 14.76 -7.86
N GLY A 87 6.07 15.87 -7.74
CA GLY A 87 6.61 17.20 -7.45
C GLY A 87 6.40 17.56 -5.99
N ALA A 88 6.15 18.85 -5.73
CA ALA A 88 5.79 19.32 -4.41
C ALA A 88 4.46 18.70 -3.93
N SER A 89 4.39 18.43 -2.62
CA SER A 89 3.19 17.93 -1.98
C SER A 89 2.83 18.75 -0.73
N TYR A 90 1.56 18.68 -0.34
CA TYR A 90 1.05 19.22 0.91
C TYR A 90 -0.18 18.43 1.36
N PHE A 91 -0.41 18.34 2.67
CA PHE A 91 -1.68 17.89 3.19
C PHE A 91 -2.70 19.03 3.16
N THR A 92 -3.92 18.74 2.70
CA THR A 92 -5.04 19.67 2.82
C THR A 92 -5.34 19.96 4.29
N SER A 93 -6.04 21.05 4.59
CA SER A 93 -6.70 21.16 5.90
C SER A 93 -7.66 19.98 6.11
N GLN A 94 -7.84 19.56 7.35
CA GLN A 94 -8.79 18.52 7.75
C GLN A 94 -10.23 18.80 7.28
N PHE A 95 -10.99 17.74 7.02
CA PHE A 95 -12.40 17.78 6.62
C PHE A 95 -13.16 16.59 7.23
N SER A 96 -14.45 16.79 7.53
CA SER A 96 -15.35 15.80 8.16
C SER A 96 -16.81 16.17 7.88
N GLU A 97 -17.76 15.33 8.28
CA GLU A 97 -19.20 15.65 8.18
C GLU A 97 -19.62 16.87 9.01
N GLU A 98 -18.86 17.23 10.04
CA GLU A 98 -19.22 18.29 10.99
C GLU A 98 -18.91 19.70 10.45
N ALA A 99 -18.10 19.79 9.39
CA ALA A 99 -17.65 21.04 8.81
C ALA A 99 -17.66 20.99 7.27
N THR A 100 -16.60 21.49 6.62
CA THR A 100 -16.44 21.21 5.19
C THR A 100 -16.21 19.71 5.06
N SER A 101 -17.08 19.03 4.31
CA SER A 101 -17.07 17.57 4.23
C SER A 101 -16.27 17.01 3.07
N TYR A 102 -15.60 17.84 2.29
CA TYR A 102 -14.83 17.38 1.13
C TYR A 102 -13.57 18.21 0.87
N ARG A 103 -12.61 17.57 0.21
CA ARG A 103 -11.41 18.19 -0.35
C ARG A 103 -11.10 17.63 -1.73
N TYR A 104 -10.47 18.48 -2.54
CA TYR A 104 -9.90 18.12 -3.83
C TYR A 104 -8.49 18.67 -3.93
N CYS A 105 -7.65 17.97 -4.68
CA CYS A 105 -6.36 18.46 -5.11
C CYS A 105 -6.50 19.45 -6.26
N GLY A 106 -5.51 20.33 -6.41
CA GLY A 106 -5.43 21.34 -7.45
C GLY A 106 -5.38 20.77 -8.87
N ALA A 107 -5.32 21.66 -9.87
CA ALA A 107 -5.53 21.31 -11.28
C ALA A 107 -4.60 20.22 -11.84
N ASN A 108 -3.35 20.14 -11.37
CA ASN A 108 -2.38 19.12 -11.79
C ASN A 108 -1.85 18.33 -10.58
N GLU A 109 -2.71 18.13 -9.59
CA GLU A 109 -2.39 17.41 -8.36
C GLU A 109 -3.31 16.21 -8.20
N TRP A 110 -2.73 15.15 -7.66
CA TRP A 110 -3.40 13.88 -7.37
C TRP A 110 -3.17 13.51 -5.91
N VAL A 111 -4.07 12.69 -5.38
CA VAL A 111 -3.93 12.21 -4.00
C VAL A 111 -2.88 11.10 -3.96
N THR A 112 -1.86 11.31 -3.14
CA THR A 112 -0.79 10.33 -2.88
C THR A 112 -0.76 9.84 -1.45
N GLY A 113 -1.56 10.43 -0.56
CA GLY A 113 -1.57 10.09 0.85
C GLY A 113 -2.85 10.51 1.55
N VAL A 114 -3.07 9.93 2.73
CA VAL A 114 -4.23 10.20 3.58
C VAL A 114 -3.78 10.21 5.04
N ALA A 115 -4.35 11.13 5.82
CA ALA A 115 -4.13 11.22 7.26
C ALA A 115 -5.48 11.25 8.00
N CYS A 116 -5.53 10.55 9.14
CA CYS A 116 -6.66 10.51 10.07
C CYS A 116 -6.37 11.38 11.29
N TYR A 117 -7.41 12.01 11.84
CA TYR A 117 -7.35 12.84 13.03
C TYR A 117 -8.66 12.76 13.81
N GLY A 118 -8.60 13.02 15.11
CA GLY A 118 -9.75 12.85 15.99
C GLY A 118 -10.10 11.37 16.18
N ASN A 119 -10.91 11.06 17.17
CA ASN A 119 -11.25 9.66 17.46
C ASN A 119 -11.96 9.03 16.26
N TYR A 120 -11.64 7.77 15.94
CA TYR A 120 -12.29 7.00 14.88
C TYR A 120 -12.07 7.55 13.46
N CYS A 121 -10.90 8.14 13.19
CA CYS A 121 -10.60 8.82 11.92
C CYS A 121 -11.69 9.83 11.48
N ASP A 122 -12.34 10.50 12.43
CA ASP A 122 -13.45 11.44 12.18
C ASP A 122 -13.06 12.57 11.21
N ASN A 123 -11.83 13.06 11.33
CA ASN A 123 -11.29 14.11 10.48
C ASN A 123 -10.22 13.57 9.55
N VAL A 124 -10.36 13.82 8.25
CA VAL A 124 -9.45 13.32 7.22
C VAL A 124 -8.68 14.46 6.57
N ALA A 125 -7.43 14.24 6.16
CA ALA A 125 -6.71 15.10 5.23
C ALA A 125 -6.13 14.30 4.07
N LEU A 126 -6.09 14.91 2.88
CA LEU A 126 -5.50 14.32 1.69
C LEU A 126 -4.12 14.94 1.46
N GLU A 127 -3.11 14.12 1.14
CA GLU A 127 -1.88 14.63 0.56
C GLU A 127 -2.09 14.85 -0.93
N CYS A 128 -2.00 16.11 -1.35
CA CYS A 128 -2.05 16.51 -2.74
C CYS A 128 -0.65 16.74 -3.27
N THR A 129 -0.31 16.00 -4.33
CA THR A 129 1.02 16.01 -4.93
C THR A 129 0.94 16.45 -6.38
N ALA A 130 1.74 17.44 -6.74
CA ALA A 130 1.86 17.90 -8.12
C ALA A 130 2.49 16.81 -8.99
N ILE A 131 1.90 16.56 -10.18
CA ILE A 131 2.41 15.56 -11.11
C ILE A 131 2.84 16.24 -12.41
N ALA A 132 4.13 16.10 -12.74
CA ALA A 132 4.70 16.72 -13.93
C ALA A 132 4.36 15.95 -15.21
N GLY A 133 4.05 16.68 -16.29
CA GLY A 133 3.86 16.10 -17.62
C GLY A 133 2.61 15.21 -17.76
N ARG A 134 1.68 15.29 -16.82
CA ARG A 134 0.36 14.65 -16.88
C ARG A 134 -0.73 15.69 -16.79
N SER A 135 -1.88 15.36 -17.37
CA SER A 135 -3.08 16.17 -17.30
C SER A 135 -4.26 15.39 -16.73
N VAL A 136 -5.23 16.12 -16.21
CA VAL A 136 -6.45 15.55 -15.67
C VAL A 136 -7.44 15.32 -16.81
N GLY A 137 -7.88 14.07 -16.97
CA GLY A 137 -8.94 13.70 -17.90
C GLY A 137 -10.34 13.82 -17.30
N SER A 138 -11.24 12.95 -17.76
CA SER A 138 -12.61 12.89 -17.23
C SER A 138 -12.59 12.48 -15.76
N CYS A 139 -13.48 13.10 -14.99
CA CYS A 139 -13.63 12.85 -13.56
C CYS A 139 -15.07 12.47 -13.21
N THR A 140 -15.22 11.64 -12.19
CA THR A 140 -16.53 11.34 -11.61
C THR A 140 -16.39 10.99 -10.14
N TRP A 141 -17.50 11.10 -9.42
CA TRP A 141 -17.62 10.57 -8.07
C TRP A 141 -17.90 9.07 -8.12
N SER A 142 -17.29 8.32 -7.19
CA SER A 142 -17.73 6.97 -6.86
C SER A 142 -19.12 6.99 -6.20
N ALA A 143 -19.72 5.80 -6.08
CA ALA A 143 -20.78 5.60 -5.10
C ALA A 143 -20.25 5.85 -3.68
N TRP A 144 -21.18 6.03 -2.74
CA TRP A 144 -20.83 6.05 -1.32
C TRP A 144 -20.36 4.66 -0.90
N TYR A 145 -19.19 4.64 -0.29
CA TYR A 145 -18.57 3.54 0.39
C TYR A 145 -18.93 3.66 1.88
N THR A 146 -19.45 2.59 2.48
CA THR A 146 -19.93 2.59 3.87
C THR A 146 -19.15 1.55 4.68
N ASP A 147 -19.07 1.71 6.00
CA ASP A 147 -18.43 0.73 6.89
C ASP A 147 -18.90 -0.72 6.57
N GLY A 148 -17.94 -1.64 6.42
CA GLY A 148 -18.19 -3.04 6.05
C GLY A 148 -18.39 -3.31 4.56
N SER A 149 -18.23 -2.33 3.67
CA SER A 149 -18.42 -2.51 2.20
C SER A 149 -17.23 -3.17 1.49
N GLY A 150 -16.13 -3.46 2.18
CA GLY A 150 -14.93 -4.11 1.62
C GLY A 150 -13.96 -3.14 0.96
N ALA A 151 -13.17 -3.55 -0.03
CA ALA A 151 -12.31 -2.63 -0.76
C ALA A 151 -13.07 -1.94 -1.91
N TRP A 152 -12.89 -0.62 -2.07
CA TRP A 152 -13.25 0.10 -3.30
C TRP A 152 -12.01 0.38 -4.14
N GLN A 153 -12.16 0.29 -5.47
CA GLN A 153 -11.10 0.64 -6.41
C GLN A 153 -11.68 1.34 -7.64
N ALA A 154 -10.99 2.37 -8.12
CA ALA A 154 -11.29 3.06 -9.36
C ALA A 154 -10.94 2.18 -10.57
N PRO A 155 -11.57 2.40 -11.75
CA PRO A 155 -11.19 1.71 -12.97
C PRO A 155 -9.72 1.96 -13.34
N ALA A 156 -9.08 1.02 -14.04
CA ALA A 156 -7.70 1.15 -14.48
C ALA A 156 -7.44 2.50 -15.19
N GLY A 157 -6.29 3.12 -14.89
CA GLY A 157 -5.92 4.44 -15.42
C GLY A 157 -6.64 5.62 -14.74
N ASN A 158 -7.46 5.37 -13.71
CA ASN A 158 -8.08 6.40 -12.91
C ASN A 158 -7.51 6.41 -11.49
N TYR A 159 -7.36 7.62 -10.96
CA TYR A 159 -6.74 7.85 -9.66
C TYR A 159 -7.51 8.91 -8.88
N VAL A 160 -7.44 8.81 -7.55
CA VAL A 160 -8.15 9.70 -6.63
C VAL A 160 -7.56 11.10 -6.71
N ARG A 161 -8.44 12.10 -6.81
CA ARG A 161 -8.13 13.53 -6.78
C ARG A 161 -8.90 14.29 -5.70
N GLY A 162 -9.79 13.61 -5.00
CA GLY A 162 -10.51 14.18 -3.86
C GLY A 162 -11.34 13.12 -3.16
N ALA A 163 -11.85 13.50 -1.99
CA ALA A 163 -12.70 12.66 -1.17
C ALA A 163 -13.77 13.50 -0.49
N GLN A 164 -14.85 12.84 -0.09
CA GLN A 164 -15.92 13.43 0.67
C GLN A 164 -16.40 12.46 1.75
N CYS A 165 -16.62 13.00 2.95
CA CYS A 165 -17.22 12.35 4.11
C CYS A 165 -18.72 12.69 4.21
N ARG A 166 -19.47 11.77 4.83
CA ARG A 166 -20.76 12.04 5.49
C ARG A 166 -20.97 10.96 6.56
N GLY A 167 -22.12 11.01 7.22
CA GLY A 167 -22.43 10.08 8.30
C GLY A 167 -21.58 10.41 9.53
N SER A 168 -21.82 9.74 10.65
CA SER A 168 -21.16 10.11 11.91
C SER A 168 -19.75 9.52 11.96
N ASN A 169 -18.75 10.36 12.24
CA ASN A 169 -17.32 10.04 12.25
C ASN A 169 -16.78 9.69 10.86
N CYS A 170 -17.19 10.41 9.81
CA CYS A 170 -16.84 10.12 8.42
C CYS A 170 -17.01 8.61 8.02
N ASP A 171 -18.03 7.93 8.56
CA ASP A 171 -18.22 6.48 8.34
C ASP A 171 -18.70 6.11 6.92
N ASP A 172 -19.19 7.11 6.18
CA ASP A 172 -19.48 7.03 4.75
C ASP A 172 -18.54 7.93 3.95
N MET A 173 -17.74 7.33 3.06
CA MET A 173 -16.82 8.06 2.19
C MET A 173 -17.18 7.91 0.71
N ARG A 174 -16.83 8.88 -0.12
CA ARG A 174 -16.77 8.71 -1.57
C ARG A 174 -15.58 9.41 -2.16
N PHE A 175 -15.13 8.94 -3.31
CA PHE A 175 -13.88 9.37 -3.93
C PHE A 175 -14.16 10.01 -5.27
N TYR A 176 -13.58 11.18 -5.47
CA TYR A 176 -13.55 11.84 -6.78
C TYR A 176 -12.31 11.36 -7.49
N TYR A 177 -12.49 10.58 -8.54
CA TYR A 177 -11.40 10.01 -9.32
C TYR A 177 -11.46 10.51 -10.75
N CYS A 178 -10.28 10.58 -11.36
CA CYS A 178 -10.12 11.07 -12.72
C CYS A 178 -9.17 10.18 -13.51
N SER A 179 -9.37 10.14 -14.82
CA SER A 179 -8.40 9.54 -15.74
C SER A 179 -7.11 10.36 -15.77
N LEU A 180 -5.98 9.66 -15.83
CA LEU A 180 -4.66 10.25 -16.02
C LEU A 180 -4.35 10.28 -17.52
N LEU A 181 -4.00 11.46 -18.05
CA LEU A 181 -3.69 11.70 -19.48
C LEU A 181 -2.23 12.11 -19.67
#